data_AF-F9QAE7-F1
#
_entry.id   AF-F9QAE7-F1
#
_cell.length_a   1.000
_cell.length_b   1.000
_cell.length_c   1.000
_cell.angle_alpha   90.00
_cell.angle_beta   90.00
_cell.angle_gamma   90.00
#
_symmetry.space_group_name_H-M   'P 1'
#
loop_
_entity.id
_entity.type
_entity.pdbx_description
1 polymer ?
#
loop_
_entity_poly.entity_id
_entity_poly.type
_entity_poly.pdbx_seq_one_letter_code
_entity_poly.pdbx_strand_id
1 'polypeptide(L)'
;MKPICVVLTGAGISAESGIPTFRAEDGLWAGHKVEEVCTPEALQKNRAKVLDFYNQRRKNAAAAKPNAAHLALVELEKTMM
;
A
#
# COMPACT_ATOMS: atom_id res chain seq x y z
N MET A 1 28.51 21.05 -1.06
CA MET A 1 27.18 20.70 -0.49
C MET A 1 26.79 19.33 -1.00
N LYS A 2 26.33 18.42 -0.14
CA LYS A 2 25.70 17.18 -0.63
C LYS A 2 24.37 17.54 -1.33
N PRO A 3 24.01 16.89 -2.45
CA PRO A 3 22.74 17.14 -3.13
C PRO A 3 21.56 16.69 -2.26
N ILE A 4 20.44 17.42 -2.35
CA ILE A 4 19.18 17.00 -1.73
C ILE A 4 18.51 16.01 -2.69
N CYS A 5 18.23 14.80 -2.21
CA CYS A 5 17.44 13.79 -2.91
C CYS A 5 16.12 13.58 -2.17
N VAL A 6 15.02 13.49 -2.92
CA VAL A 6 13.68 13.22 -2.39
C VAL A 6 13.07 12.09 -3.20
N VAL A 7 12.48 11.11 -2.53
CA VAL A 7 11.80 9.97 -3.15
C VAL A 7 10.34 9.99 -2.76
N LEU A 8 9.45 9.95 -3.77
CA LEU A 8 8.01 9.77 -3.59
C LEU A 8 7.62 8.37 -4.08
N THR A 9 7.07 7.55 -3.19
CA THR A 9 6.65 6.19 -3.51
C THR A 9 5.12 6.05 -3.50
N GLY A 10 4.58 5.20 -4.38
CA GLY A 10 3.18 4.77 -4.33
C GLY A 10 3.07 3.26 -4.06
N ALA A 11 1.85 2.73 -4.05
CA ALA A 11 1.58 1.30 -3.79
C ALA A 11 2.34 0.33 -4.71
N GLY A 12 2.73 0.78 -5.92
CA GLY A 12 3.50 -0.03 -6.87
C GLY A 12 4.83 -0.54 -6.31
N ILE A 13 5.49 0.20 -5.40
CA ILE A 13 6.74 -0.27 -4.79
C ILE A 13 6.54 -1.56 -3.99
N SER A 14 5.32 -1.80 -3.48
CA SER A 14 4.99 -2.96 -2.65
C SER A 14 4.29 -4.09 -3.42
N ALA A 15 4.07 -3.95 -4.73
CA ALA A 15 3.42 -4.97 -5.55
C ALA A 15 4.19 -6.31 -5.51
N GLU A 16 5.52 -6.26 -5.68
CA GLU A 16 6.39 -7.45 -5.59
C GLU A 16 6.51 -8.00 -4.15
N SER A 17 6.05 -7.25 -3.15
CA SER A 17 5.93 -7.72 -1.76
C SER A 17 4.59 -8.44 -1.51
N GLY A 18 3.78 -8.66 -2.56
CA GLY A 18 2.47 -9.32 -2.47
C GLY A 18 1.34 -8.40 -1.98
N ILE A 19 1.56 -7.08 -1.95
CA ILE A 19 0.55 -6.11 -1.54
C ILE A 19 -0.19 -5.59 -2.79
N PRO A 20 -1.51 -5.83 -2.93
CA PRO A 20 -2.28 -5.37 -4.08
C PRO A 20 -2.28 -3.84 -4.19
N THR A 21 -2.08 -3.33 -5.41
CA THR A 21 -2.13 -1.90 -5.70
C THR A 21 -3.57 -1.38 -5.74
N PHE A 22 -3.73 -0.06 -5.61
CA PHE A 22 -5.05 0.61 -5.60
C PHE A 22 -5.72 0.67 -6.98
N ARG A 23 -5.03 0.26 -8.05
CA ARG A 23 -5.55 0.23 -9.43
C ARG A 23 -5.15 -1.10 -10.07
N ALA A 24 -5.98 -2.12 -9.88
CA ALA A 24 -5.99 -3.25 -10.80
C ALA A 24 -6.74 -2.85 -12.08
N GLU A 25 -6.42 -3.49 -13.20
CA GLU A 25 -6.98 -3.18 -14.54
C GLU A 25 -8.51 -3.29 -14.59
N ASP A 26 -9.11 -3.98 -13.63
CA ASP A 26 -10.54 -4.20 -13.47
C ASP A 26 -11.28 -3.10 -12.66
N GLY A 27 -10.55 -2.09 -12.16
CA GLY A 27 -11.11 -1.01 -11.33
C GLY A 27 -11.44 -1.44 -9.89
N LEU A 28 -11.03 -2.64 -9.47
CA LEU A 28 -11.21 -3.13 -8.11
C LEU A 28 -9.94 -2.96 -7.28
N TRP A 29 -10.11 -2.66 -5.99
CA TRP A 29 -9.03 -2.72 -5.02
C TRP A 29 -9.17 -4.00 -4.20
N ALA A 30 -8.26 -4.95 -4.45
CA ALA A 30 -8.27 -6.27 -3.84
C ALA A 30 -9.62 -7.00 -3.97
N GLY A 31 -10.28 -6.85 -5.13
CA GLY A 31 -11.58 -7.46 -5.42
C GLY A 31 -12.81 -6.65 -4.97
N HIS A 32 -12.62 -5.43 -4.43
CA HIS A 32 -13.71 -4.56 -3.99
C HIS A 32 -13.76 -3.25 -4.77
N LYS A 33 -14.98 -2.74 -5.01
CA LYS A 33 -15.16 -1.35 -5.44
C LYS A 33 -14.69 -0.40 -4.33
N VAL A 34 -13.89 0.60 -4.69
CA VAL A 34 -13.32 1.56 -3.72
C VAL A 34 -14.41 2.26 -2.92
N GLU A 35 -15.52 2.60 -3.58
CA GLU A 35 -16.68 3.30 -3.00
C GLU A 35 -17.43 2.46 -1.96
N GLU A 36 -17.17 1.15 -1.89
CA GLU A 36 -17.79 0.26 -0.91
C GLU A 36 -16.93 -0.01 0.32
N VAL A 37 -15.65 0.37 0.29
CA VAL A 37 -14.68 0.03 1.34
C VAL A 37 -13.79 1.18 1.80
N CYS A 38 -13.67 2.25 1.02
CA CYS A 38 -12.66 3.30 1.20
C CYS A 38 -13.27 4.71 1.20
N THR A 39 -14.48 4.88 1.73
CA THR A 39 -15.10 6.20 1.93
C THR A 39 -15.78 6.32 3.30
N PRO A 40 -15.96 7.54 3.85
CA PRO A 40 -16.74 7.75 5.07
C PRO A 40 -18.17 7.21 4.96
N GLU A 41 -18.80 7.37 3.79
CA GLU A 41 -20.16 6.90 3.53
C GLU A 41 -20.23 5.38 3.55
N ALA A 42 -19.22 4.68 3.01
CA ALA A 42 -19.12 3.22 3.08
C ALA A 42 -19.02 2.73 4.53
N LEU A 43 -18.22 3.41 5.35
CA LEU A 43 -18.05 3.07 6.77
C LEU A 43 -19.35 3.26 7.56
N GLN A 44 -20.11 4.32 7.26
CA GLN A 44 -21.43 4.56 7.86
C GLN A 44 -22.46 3.53 7.39
N LYS A 45 -22.48 3.23 6.09
CA LYS A 45 -23.43 2.28 5.47
C LYS A 45 -23.21 0.84 5.92
N ASN A 46 -21.95 0.38 5.98
CA ASN A 46 -21.62 -0.98 6.40
C ASN A 46 -20.25 -1.05 7.07
N ARG A 47 -20.23 -0.70 8.37
CA ARG A 47 -19.01 -0.71 9.19
C ARG A 47 -18.33 -2.07 9.23
N ALA A 48 -19.08 -3.17 9.34
CA ALA A 48 -18.54 -4.51 9.43
C ALA A 48 -17.74 -4.88 8.18
N LYS A 49 -18.28 -4.59 6.98
CA LYS A 49 -17.59 -4.82 5.71
C LYS A 49 -16.29 -4.03 5.60
N VAL A 50 -16.31 -2.74 5.96
CA VAL A 50 -15.10 -1.90 5.91
C VAL A 50 -14.04 -2.42 6.89
N LEU A 51 -14.44 -2.75 8.13
CA LEU A 51 -13.51 -3.28 9.12
C LEU A 51 -12.92 -4.62 8.69
N ASP A 52 -13.72 -5.53 8.14
CA ASP A 52 -13.25 -6.81 7.61
C ASP A 52 -12.26 -6.63 6.45
N PHE A 53 -12.59 -5.75 5.51
CA PHE A 53 -11.71 -5.38 4.40
C PHE A 53 -10.32 -4.91 4.89
N TYR A 54 -10.28 -3.95 5.82
CA TYR A 54 -9.02 -3.45 6.38
C TYR A 54 -8.32 -4.45 7.32
N ASN A 55 -9.07 -5.32 8.02
CA ASN A 55 -8.49 -6.44 8.78
C ASN A 55 -7.71 -7.38 7.86
N GLN A 56 -8.27 -7.73 6.70
CA GLN A 56 -7.57 -8.57 5.73
C GLN A 56 -6.30 -7.87 5.19
N ARG A 57 -6.35 -6.55 4.95
CA ARG A 57 -5.16 -5.79 4.52
C ARG A 57 -4.07 -5.77 5.61
N ARG A 58 -4.46 -5.60 6.88
CA ARG A 58 -3.52 -5.70 8.01
C ARG A 58 -2.84 -7.06 8.08
N LYS A 59 -3.59 -8.15 7.92
CA LYS A 59 -3.04 -9.52 7.89
C LYS A 59 -2.05 -9.70 6.73
N ASN A 60 -2.41 -9.22 5.53
CA ASN A 60 -1.54 -9.32 4.37
C ASN A 60 -0.25 -8.50 4.54
N ALA A 61 -0.35 -7.27 5.05
CA ALA A 61 0.80 -6.42 5.29
C ALA A 61 1.74 -7.00 6.36
N ALA A 62 1.19 -7.61 7.42
CA ALA A 62 1.99 -8.26 8.46
C ALA A 62 2.76 -9.50 7.95
N ALA A 63 2.24 -10.16 6.90
CA ALA A 63 2.91 -11.31 6.27
C ALA A 63 3.91 -10.91 5.18
N ALA A 64 3.84 -9.68 4.66
CA ALA A 64 4.70 -9.20 3.61
C ALA A 64 6.13 -8.94 4.12
N LYS A 65 7.11 -9.01 3.21
CA LYS A 65 8.51 -8.66 3.48
C LYS A 65 8.95 -7.55 2.53
N PRO A 66 9.87 -6.65 2.94
CA PRO A 66 10.47 -5.68 2.04
C PRO A 66 11.09 -6.37 0.82
N ASN A 67 10.80 -5.88 -0.38
CA ASN A 67 11.48 -6.29 -1.61
C ASN A 67 12.76 -5.48 -1.87
N ALA A 68 13.42 -5.78 -3.00
CA ALA A 68 14.66 -5.12 -3.42
C ALA A 68 14.53 -3.59 -3.52
N ALA A 69 13.39 -3.06 -3.96
CA ALA A 69 13.19 -1.61 -4.05
C ALA A 69 13.20 -0.93 -2.68
N HIS A 70 12.55 -1.52 -1.67
CA HIS A 70 12.59 -0.99 -0.30
C HIS A 70 14.02 -1.01 0.27
N LEU A 71 14.75 -2.11 0.05
CA LEU A 71 16.14 -2.25 0.51
C LEU A 71 17.08 -1.27 -0.20
N ALA A 72 16.85 -1.00 -1.48
CA ALA A 72 17.61 -0.01 -2.23
C ALA A 72 17.41 1.42 -1.69
N LEU A 73 16.20 1.76 -1.23
CA LEU A 73 15.95 3.07 -0.59
C LEU A 73 16.69 3.21 0.75
N VAL A 74 16.76 2.14 1.55
CA VAL A 74 17.56 2.13 2.78
C VAL A 74 19.05 2.33 2.47
N GLU A 75 19.56 1.68 1.42
CA GLU A 75 20.96 1.86 1.02
C GLU A 75 21.24 3.26 0.49
N LEU A 76 20.33 3.81 -0.33
CA LEU A 76 20.41 5.18 -0.82
C LEU A 76 20.50 6.15 0.36
N GLU A 77 19.63 6.02 1.37
CA GLU A 77 19.63 6.88 2.57
C GLU A 77 21.00 6.84 3.28
N LYS A 78 21.56 5.65 3.53
CA LYS A 78 22.86 5.48 4.20
C LYS A 78 24.01 6.14 3.45
N THR A 79 24.03 6.04 2.13
CA THR A 79 25.09 6.65 1.31
C THR A 79 25.00 8.18 1.26
N MET A 80 23.84 8.74 1.61
CA MET A 80 23.61 10.17 1.62
C MET A 80 23.82 10.82 3.00
N MET A 81 23.73 10.07 4.11
CA MET A 81 24.19 10.51 5.44
C MET A 81 25.70 10.73 5.47
#